data_AF-A0A2S9F517-F1
#
_entry.id   AF-A0A2S9F517-F1
#
_cell.length_a   1.000
_cell.length_b   1.000
_cell.length_c   1.000
_cell.angle_alpha   90.00
_cell.angle_beta   90.00
_cell.angle_gamma   90.00
#
_symmetry.space_group_name_H-M   'P 1'
#
loop_
_entity.id
_entity.type
_entity.pdbx_description
1 polymer ?
#
loop_
_entity_poly.entity_id
_entity_poly.type
_entity_poly.pdbx_seq_one_letter_code
_entity_poly.pdbx_strand_id
1 'polypeptide(L)'
;MISRAVPLVVVAVLAAAGCAESIDGTSAGPARASSAAQQAATMAAELTDRLDRAVERVMADADVPGAIVGIRGPQGEYLRAFGVADKKTRAPMKTDFYSRIGSQTKTFTVTAVLQLADQGRLGLDDPISRFVGGVPRGDEITLRHLARMQSGLPNYSRNPAFAQALYADPRREFPPRQLLDYAFAQPSAFVPGDGFEYCNTN
;
A
#
# COMPACT_ATOMS: atom_id res chain seq x y z
N MET A 1 -58.93 23.73 18.05
CA MET A 1 -59.06 22.26 17.84
C MET A 1 -57.68 21.63 17.95
N ILE A 2 -57.49 20.79 18.98
CA ILE A 2 -56.59 19.61 19.08
C ILE A 2 -55.14 19.82 18.59
N SER A 3 -54.17 20.26 19.42
CA SER A 3 -53.47 19.56 20.52
C SER A 3 -52.78 18.25 20.12
N ARG A 4 -51.44 18.26 20.04
CA ARG A 4 -50.58 17.09 20.30
C ARG A 4 -49.32 17.52 21.05
N ALA A 5 -49.14 16.90 22.20
CA ALA A 5 -48.19 17.21 23.25
C ALA A 5 -46.85 16.46 23.10
N VAL A 6 -45.82 17.02 23.72
CA VAL A 6 -44.48 16.47 23.94
C VAL A 6 -44.45 15.72 25.29
N PRO A 7 -43.70 14.61 25.42
CA PRO A 7 -43.10 14.21 26.70
C PRO A 7 -41.57 14.16 26.56
N LEU A 8 -40.81 14.94 27.33
CA LEU A 8 -40.36 14.73 28.72
C LEU A 8 -39.26 13.66 28.88
N VAL A 9 -38.05 14.13 29.18
CA VAL A 9 -36.86 13.40 29.66
C VAL A 9 -36.99 13.12 31.16
N VAL A 10 -36.61 11.94 31.65
CA VAL A 10 -35.98 11.77 32.99
C VAL A 10 -35.03 10.56 32.99
N VAL A 11 -33.82 10.80 33.50
CA VAL A 11 -32.71 9.89 33.82
C VAL A 11 -32.97 9.21 35.18
N ALA A 12 -32.57 7.95 35.35
CA ALA A 12 -32.40 7.34 36.67
C ALA A 12 -31.05 6.63 36.78
N VAL A 13 -30.19 7.19 37.64
CA VAL A 13 -28.96 6.59 38.18
C VAL A 13 -29.34 5.81 39.44
N LEU A 14 -28.85 4.59 39.61
CA LEU A 14 -28.78 3.95 40.92
C LEU A 14 -27.34 3.51 41.20
N ALA A 15 -26.77 4.12 42.25
CA ALA A 15 -25.62 3.63 42.99
C ALA A 15 -26.13 2.95 44.27
N ALA A 16 -25.52 1.84 44.67
CA ALA A 16 -25.61 1.32 46.02
C ALA A 16 -24.27 0.69 46.43
N ALA A 17 -23.66 1.29 47.47
CA ALA A 17 -22.75 0.63 48.40
C ALA A 17 -23.49 -0.52 49.10
N GLY A 18 -22.93 -1.63 49.56
CA GLY A 18 -21.61 -1.94 50.09
C GLY A 18 -21.87 -2.75 51.38
N CYS A 19 -21.19 -3.89 51.58
CA CYS A 19 -20.96 -4.52 52.89
C CYS A 19 -19.86 -5.57 52.74
N ALA A 20 -18.91 -5.54 53.68
CA ALA A 20 -17.71 -6.35 53.73
C ALA A 20 -17.94 -7.65 54.52
N GLU A 21 -17.21 -8.70 54.16
CA GLU A 21 -16.84 -9.79 55.06
C GLU A 21 -15.48 -10.34 54.61
N SER A 22 -14.58 -10.52 55.57
CA SER A 22 -13.19 -10.94 55.39
C SER A 22 -13.01 -12.41 55.78
N ILE A 23 -12.35 -13.21 54.94
CA ILE A 23 -11.63 -14.43 55.36
C ILE A 23 -10.49 -14.77 54.38
N ASP A 24 -9.30 -14.79 54.94
CA ASP A 24 -8.06 -15.51 54.63
C ASP A 24 -7.81 -16.17 53.26
N GLY A 25 -6.67 -15.78 52.69
CA GLY A 25 -5.60 -16.72 52.33
C GLY A 25 -5.84 -17.72 51.20
N THR A 26 -5.50 -17.33 49.97
CA THR A 26 -4.83 -18.21 49.00
C THR A 26 -4.10 -17.36 47.96
N SER A 27 -2.81 -17.58 47.82
CA SER A 27 -1.93 -16.99 46.82
C SER A 27 -2.33 -17.42 45.40
N ALA A 28 -2.86 -16.51 44.59
CA ALA A 28 -2.90 -16.68 43.14
C ALA A 28 -1.58 -16.14 42.58
N GLY A 29 -0.71 -17.05 42.16
CA GLY A 29 0.61 -16.74 41.58
C GLY A 29 0.52 -15.88 40.31
N PRO A 30 1.66 -15.37 39.83
CA PRO A 30 1.68 -14.54 38.63
C PRO A 30 1.07 -15.32 37.49
N ALA A 31 0.06 -14.74 36.85
CA ALA A 31 -0.41 -15.21 35.56
C ALA A 31 0.82 -15.27 34.66
N ARG A 32 1.32 -16.48 34.42
CA ARG A 32 2.27 -16.77 33.35
C ARG A 32 1.58 -16.24 32.10
N ALA A 33 1.99 -15.07 31.65
CA ALA A 33 1.90 -14.71 30.25
C ALA A 33 2.59 -15.87 29.52
N SER A 34 1.78 -16.79 29.01
CA SER A 34 2.27 -17.90 28.22
C SER A 34 2.95 -17.27 27.02
N SER A 35 4.27 -17.20 27.09
CA SER A 35 5.18 -16.94 25.98
C SER A 35 5.15 -18.12 25.01
N ALA A 36 3.95 -18.52 24.58
CA ALA A 36 3.80 -19.22 23.32
C ALA A 36 4.07 -18.16 22.26
N ALA A 37 5.37 -17.97 21.97
CA ALA A 37 5.80 -17.59 20.64
C ALA A 37 4.94 -18.43 19.70
N GLN A 38 4.00 -17.76 19.04
CA GLN A 38 3.06 -18.36 18.12
C GLN A 38 3.94 -18.95 17.02
N GLN A 39 4.28 -20.23 17.14
CA GLN A 39 4.80 -21.00 16.03
C GLN A 39 3.79 -20.77 14.93
N ALA A 40 4.22 -20.02 13.91
CA ALA A 40 3.37 -19.70 12.79
C ALA A 40 2.82 -21.04 12.31
N ALA A 41 1.51 -21.24 12.47
CA ALA A 41 0.87 -22.47 12.07
C ALA A 41 1.29 -22.70 10.61
N THR A 42 1.76 -23.90 10.29
CA THR A 42 2.02 -24.23 8.89
C THR A 42 0.68 -24.40 8.21
N MET A 43 0.51 -23.78 7.05
CA MET A 43 -0.73 -23.90 6.28
C MET A 43 -1.02 -25.38 5.96
N ALA A 44 -2.30 -25.78 5.99
CA ALA A 44 -2.68 -27.17 5.77
C ALA A 44 -2.09 -27.73 4.46
N ALA A 45 -1.63 -28.99 4.49
CA ALA A 45 -0.94 -29.62 3.36
C ALA A 45 -1.79 -29.61 2.08
N GLU A 46 -3.08 -29.96 2.18
CA GLU A 46 -4.01 -29.93 1.05
C GLU A 46 -4.12 -28.54 0.41
N LEU A 47 -4.16 -27.49 1.24
CA LEU A 47 -4.21 -26.11 0.75
C LEU A 47 -2.89 -25.71 0.08
N THR A 48 -1.76 -26.08 0.68
CA THR A 48 -0.41 -25.87 0.10
C THR A 48 -0.31 -26.54 -1.27
N ASP A 49 -0.72 -27.80 -1.40
CA ASP A 49 -0.70 -28.54 -2.66
C ASP A 49 -1.59 -27.91 -3.73
N ARG A 50 -2.75 -27.37 -3.32
CA ARG A 50 -3.65 -26.64 -4.22
C ARG A 50 -3.03 -25.33 -4.69
N LEU A 51 -2.32 -24.62 -3.81
CA LEU A 51 -1.59 -23.38 -4.14
C LEU A 51 -0.45 -23.68 -5.09
N ASP A 52 0.37 -24.71 -4.83
CA ASP A 52 1.49 -25.12 -5.68
C ASP A 52 1.00 -25.41 -7.11
N ARG A 53 -0.03 -26.25 -7.25
CA ARG A 53 -0.65 -26.54 -8.57
C ARG A 53 -1.26 -25.32 -9.25
N ALA A 54 -1.76 -24.34 -8.50
CA ALA A 54 -2.32 -23.12 -9.07
C ALA A 54 -1.21 -22.20 -9.59
N VAL A 55 -0.13 -22.03 -8.82
CA VAL A 55 1.03 -21.22 -9.20
C VAL A 55 1.71 -21.83 -10.43
N GLU A 56 1.97 -23.13 -10.44
CA GLU A 56 2.59 -23.82 -11.58
C GLU A 56 1.77 -23.69 -12.87
N ARG A 57 0.43 -23.80 -12.78
CA ARG A 57 -0.47 -23.60 -13.93
C ARG A 57 -0.37 -22.17 -14.47
N VAL A 58 -0.47 -21.17 -13.61
CA VAL A 58 -0.34 -19.75 -14.03
C VAL A 58 1.04 -19.47 -14.62
N MET A 59 2.10 -20.03 -14.03
CA MET A 59 3.44 -19.87 -14.57
C MET A 59 3.60 -20.48 -15.96
N ALA A 60 3.03 -21.67 -16.19
CA ALA A 60 3.04 -22.31 -17.50
C ALA A 60 2.23 -21.51 -18.53
N ASP A 61 1.02 -21.06 -18.18
CA ASP A 61 0.12 -20.33 -19.09
C ASP A 61 0.68 -18.97 -19.50
N ALA A 62 1.41 -18.29 -18.59
CA ALA A 62 1.94 -16.95 -18.79
C ALA A 62 3.44 -16.91 -19.15
N ASP A 63 4.07 -18.07 -19.39
CA ASP A 63 5.51 -18.22 -19.65
C ASP A 63 6.39 -17.49 -18.60
N VAL A 64 6.02 -17.60 -17.32
CA VAL A 64 6.73 -16.97 -16.19
C VAL A 64 7.91 -17.86 -15.79
N PRO A 65 9.17 -17.39 -15.91
CA PRO A 65 10.33 -18.26 -15.66
C PRO A 65 10.52 -18.68 -14.21
N GLY A 66 10.11 -17.82 -13.28
CA GLY A 66 10.23 -18.05 -11.85
C GLY A 66 9.35 -17.10 -11.05
N ALA A 67 8.91 -17.56 -9.88
CA ALA A 67 8.03 -16.82 -9.00
C ALA A 67 8.37 -17.07 -7.54
N ILE A 68 8.05 -16.09 -6.69
CA ILE A 68 8.05 -16.24 -5.23
C ILE A 68 6.66 -15.85 -4.76
N VAL A 69 6.05 -16.73 -3.97
CA VAL A 69 4.69 -16.52 -3.45
C VAL A 69 4.74 -16.62 -1.94
N GLY A 70 4.26 -15.57 -1.27
CA GLY A 70 4.15 -15.47 0.17
C GLY A 70 2.71 -15.18 0.58
N ILE A 71 2.15 -16.00 1.47
CA ILE A 71 0.84 -15.80 2.10
C ILE A 71 1.04 -15.98 3.61
N ARG A 72 0.58 -15.01 4.39
CA ARG A 72 0.65 -15.07 5.86
C ARG A 72 -0.67 -14.60 6.44
N GLY A 73 -1.25 -15.40 7.33
CA GLY A 73 -2.50 -15.07 8.00
C GLY A 73 -2.82 -16.04 9.14
N PRO A 74 -4.06 -15.99 9.68
CA PRO A 74 -4.48 -16.84 10.80
C PRO A 74 -4.39 -18.34 10.51
N GLN A 75 -4.52 -18.72 9.24
CA GLN A 75 -4.43 -20.11 8.76
C GLN A 75 -2.99 -20.59 8.55
N GLY A 76 -2.02 -19.71 8.80
CA GLY A 76 -0.61 -20.03 8.72
C GLY A 76 0.19 -19.25 7.69
N GLU A 77 1.41 -19.72 7.48
CA GLU A 77 2.33 -19.19 6.48
C GLU A 77 2.54 -20.19 5.32
N TYR A 78 2.57 -19.64 4.11
CA TYR A 78 2.96 -20.29 2.88
C TYR A 78 4.00 -19.39 2.21
N LEU A 79 5.23 -19.88 2.06
CA LEU A 79 6.31 -19.19 1.36
C LEU A 79 7.01 -20.21 0.46
N ARG A 80 6.97 -19.96 -0.86
CA ARG A 80 7.51 -20.85 -1.88
C ARG A 80 8.19 -20.07 -2.98
N ALA A 81 9.22 -20.70 -3.56
CA ALA A 81 9.88 -20.25 -4.77
C ALA A 81 9.72 -21.32 -5.84
N PHE A 82 9.43 -20.90 -7.06
CA PHE A 82 9.16 -21.75 -8.21
C PHE A 82 10.06 -21.36 -9.38
N GLY A 83 10.44 -22.34 -10.20
CA GLY A 83 11.19 -22.10 -11.43
C GLY A 83 12.61 -21.57 -11.20
N VAL A 84 13.05 -20.65 -12.06
CA VAL A 84 14.43 -20.14 -12.08
C VAL A 84 14.51 -18.63 -11.94
N ALA A 85 15.58 -18.17 -11.29
CA ALA A 85 15.96 -16.77 -11.23
C ALA A 85 16.67 -16.30 -12.52
N ASP A 86 17.30 -17.23 -13.25
CA ASP A 86 18.06 -16.94 -14.46
C ASP A 86 17.80 -18.01 -15.53
N LYS A 87 17.30 -17.58 -16.69
CA LYS A 87 16.97 -18.48 -17.81
C LYS A 87 18.21 -19.10 -18.47
N LYS A 88 19.35 -18.41 -18.48
CA LYS A 88 20.59 -18.85 -19.11
C LYS A 88 21.35 -19.82 -18.22
N THR A 89 21.58 -19.45 -16.96
CA THR A 89 22.34 -20.29 -16.01
C THR A 89 21.48 -21.38 -15.37
N ARG A 90 20.15 -21.30 -15.53
CA ARG A 90 19.17 -22.19 -14.89
C ARG A 90 19.22 -22.14 -13.36
N ALA A 91 19.80 -21.07 -12.79
CA ALA A 91 19.87 -20.91 -11.34
C ALA A 91 18.47 -20.94 -10.72
N PRO A 92 18.23 -21.77 -9.69
CA PRO A 92 16.90 -21.91 -9.10
C PRO A 92 16.43 -20.60 -8.47
N MET A 93 15.12 -20.32 -8.53
CA MET A 93 14.53 -19.23 -7.77
C MET A 93 14.64 -19.56 -6.27
N LYS A 94 14.85 -18.53 -5.44
CA LYS A 94 14.93 -18.66 -3.98
C LYS A 94 14.04 -17.64 -3.31
N THR A 95 13.56 -17.97 -2.12
CA THR A 95 12.64 -17.11 -1.35
C THR A 95 13.31 -15.83 -0.81
N ASP A 96 14.64 -15.78 -0.79
CA ASP A 96 15.47 -14.64 -0.39
C ASP A 96 15.99 -13.81 -1.58
N PHE A 97 15.47 -14.04 -2.78
CA PHE A 97 15.88 -13.32 -3.98
C PHE A 97 15.35 -11.88 -3.99
N TYR A 98 16.25 -10.92 -4.26
CA TYR A 98 15.89 -9.51 -4.41
C TYR A 98 15.35 -9.21 -5.80
N SER A 99 14.19 -8.55 -5.87
CA SER A 99 13.56 -8.11 -7.12
C SER A 99 13.23 -6.61 -7.10
N ARG A 100 13.01 -6.04 -8.27
CA ARG A 100 12.55 -4.65 -8.41
C ARG A 100 11.04 -4.62 -8.20
N ILE A 101 10.58 -3.94 -7.15
CA ILE A 101 9.15 -3.88 -6.77
C ILE A 101 8.29 -2.96 -7.66
N GLY A 102 8.92 -2.23 -8.59
CA GLY A 102 8.22 -1.35 -9.54
C GLY A 102 7.28 -0.35 -8.86
N SER A 103 6.05 -0.28 -9.35
CA SER A 103 5.02 0.67 -8.90
C SER A 103 4.65 0.58 -7.42
N GLN A 104 4.97 -0.53 -6.73
CA GLN A 104 4.79 -0.63 -5.27
C GLN A 104 5.57 0.45 -4.51
N THR A 105 6.63 0.99 -5.12
CA THR A 105 7.41 2.13 -4.59
C THR A 105 6.51 3.33 -4.26
N LYS A 106 5.41 3.56 -5.00
CA LYS A 106 4.49 4.68 -4.75
C LYS A 106 3.86 4.62 -3.36
N THR A 107 3.57 3.43 -2.83
CA THR A 107 3.07 3.28 -1.46
C THR A 107 4.08 3.78 -0.44
N PHE A 108 5.37 3.53 -0.65
CA PHE A 108 6.44 4.05 0.22
C PHE A 108 6.54 5.58 0.13
N THR A 109 6.53 6.13 -1.10
CA THR A 109 6.56 7.58 -1.32
C THR A 109 5.37 8.28 -0.67
N VAL A 110 4.15 7.79 -0.88
CA VAL A 110 2.93 8.38 -0.29
C VAL A 110 2.95 8.24 1.22
N THR A 111 3.46 7.12 1.77
CA THR A 111 3.62 6.97 3.23
C THR A 111 4.55 8.03 3.80
N ALA A 112 5.67 8.32 3.14
CA ALA A 112 6.57 9.40 3.57
C ALA A 112 5.88 10.78 3.52
N VAL A 113 5.08 11.06 2.49
CA VAL A 113 4.28 12.30 2.40
C VAL A 113 3.26 12.37 3.54
N LEU A 114 2.56 11.28 3.84
CA LEU A 114 1.59 11.22 4.94
C LEU A 114 2.26 11.43 6.30
N GLN A 115 3.43 10.85 6.54
CA GLN A 115 4.21 11.08 7.76
C GLN A 115 4.63 12.56 7.91
N LEU A 116 4.98 13.23 6.81
CA LEU A 116 5.28 14.66 6.83
C LEU A 116 4.03 15.50 7.12
N ALA A 117 2.86 15.07 6.63
CA ALA A 117 1.58 15.70 6.92
C ALA A 117 1.22 15.57 8.41
N ASP A 118 1.38 14.37 8.98
CA ASP A 118 1.14 14.12 10.41
C ASP A 118 2.06 14.94 11.31
N GLN A 119 3.28 15.23 10.84
CA GLN A 119 4.25 16.11 11.52
C GLN A 119 3.95 17.61 11.33
N GLY A 120 2.90 17.98 10.59
CA GLY A 120 2.57 19.37 10.27
C GLY A 120 3.57 20.07 9.36
N ARG A 121 4.44 19.32 8.66
CA ARG A 121 5.48 19.88 7.78
C ARG A 121 4.96 20.26 6.39
N LEU A 122 3.81 19.71 6.01
CA LEU A 122 3.05 20.01 4.80
C LEU A 122 1.56 19.73 5.06
N GLY A 123 0.68 20.33 4.26
CA GLY A 123 -0.72 19.95 4.15
C GLY A 123 -0.96 19.10 2.91
N LEU A 124 -1.86 18.12 2.97
CA LEU A 124 -2.23 17.34 1.77
C LEU A 124 -2.93 18.20 0.71
N ASP A 125 -3.55 19.29 1.12
CA ASP A 125 -4.21 20.25 0.23
C ASP A 125 -3.27 21.40 -0.18
N ASP A 126 -1.98 21.32 0.18
CA ASP A 126 -0.97 22.25 -0.32
C ASP A 126 -0.78 22.08 -1.84
N PRO A 127 -0.73 23.17 -2.62
CA PRO A 127 -0.46 23.10 -4.05
C PRO A 127 1.00 22.66 -4.30
N ILE A 128 1.21 21.83 -5.32
CA ILE A 128 2.53 21.28 -5.66
C ILE A 128 3.53 22.38 -6.03
N SER A 129 3.06 23.52 -6.54
CA SER A 129 3.89 24.68 -6.88
C SER A 129 4.70 25.23 -5.70
N ARG A 130 4.29 24.95 -4.45
CA ARG A 130 5.07 25.28 -3.24
C ARG A 130 6.37 24.48 -3.12
N PHE A 131 6.43 23.30 -3.73
CA PHE A 131 7.55 22.37 -3.59
C PHE A 131 8.31 22.19 -4.91
N VAL A 132 7.60 22.23 -6.05
CA VAL A 132 8.15 22.00 -7.38
C VAL A 132 7.66 23.11 -8.33
N GLY A 133 8.56 24.02 -8.68
CA GLY A 133 8.29 25.04 -9.70
C GLY A 133 8.18 24.44 -11.11
N GLY A 134 7.36 25.09 -11.96
CA GLY A 134 7.20 24.76 -13.38
C GLY A 134 6.17 23.66 -13.69
N VAL A 135 5.39 23.21 -12.71
CA VAL A 135 4.32 22.22 -12.93
C VAL A 135 3.11 22.91 -13.57
N PRO A 136 2.60 22.45 -14.74
CA PRO A 136 1.37 22.97 -15.33
C PRO A 136 0.20 22.85 -14.35
N ARG A 137 -0.52 23.97 -14.11
CA ARG A 137 -1.59 24.07 -13.10
C ARG A 137 -1.14 23.66 -11.69
N GLY A 138 0.14 23.84 -11.39
CA GLY A 138 0.72 23.42 -10.11
C GLY A 138 0.18 24.19 -8.89
N ASP A 139 -0.47 25.33 -9.11
CA ASP A 139 -1.24 26.10 -8.13
C ASP A 139 -2.62 25.49 -7.81
N GLU A 140 -3.13 24.61 -8.67
CA GLU A 140 -4.40 23.90 -8.48
C GLU A 140 -4.20 22.42 -8.08
N ILE A 141 -3.09 21.81 -8.52
CA ILE A 141 -2.76 20.41 -8.19
C ILE A 141 -2.25 20.33 -6.75
N THR A 142 -3.00 19.66 -5.89
CA THR A 142 -2.58 19.41 -4.50
C THR A 142 -1.77 18.13 -4.36
N LEU A 143 -1.04 17.99 -3.23
CA LEU A 143 -0.38 16.72 -2.89
C LEU A 143 -1.38 15.55 -2.80
N ARG A 144 -2.61 15.81 -2.36
CA ARG A 144 -3.73 14.84 -2.36
C ARG A 144 -4.11 14.40 -3.76
N HIS A 145 -4.18 15.32 -4.72
CA HIS A 145 -4.47 14.97 -6.12
C HIS A 145 -3.37 14.07 -6.70
N LEU A 146 -2.10 14.35 -6.41
CA LEU A 146 -0.97 13.51 -6.85
C LEU A 146 -1.08 12.09 -6.28
N ALA A 147 -1.22 11.98 -4.95
CA ALA A 147 -1.31 10.70 -4.25
C ALA A 147 -2.52 9.84 -4.69
N ARG A 148 -3.60 10.47 -5.16
CA ARG A 148 -4.83 9.80 -5.61
C ARG A 148 -4.90 9.57 -7.11
N MET A 149 -3.88 9.94 -7.88
CA MET A 149 -3.89 9.85 -9.35
C MET A 149 -4.98 10.74 -10.01
N GLN A 150 -5.20 11.93 -9.46
CA GLN A 150 -6.25 12.88 -9.87
C GLN A 150 -5.68 14.24 -10.31
N SER A 151 -4.39 14.32 -10.63
CA SER A 151 -3.72 15.58 -10.99
C SER A 151 -4.05 16.08 -12.39
N GLY A 152 -4.48 15.19 -13.29
CA GLY A 152 -4.61 15.50 -14.72
C GLY A 152 -3.26 15.65 -15.46
N LEU A 153 -2.13 15.39 -14.79
CA LEU A 153 -0.80 15.49 -15.42
C LEU A 153 -0.59 14.38 -16.46
N PRO A 154 0.03 14.70 -17.60
CA PRO A 154 0.39 13.70 -18.59
C PRO A 154 1.44 12.73 -18.04
N ASN A 155 1.32 11.45 -18.39
CA ASN A 155 2.23 10.41 -17.94
C ASN A 155 3.47 10.33 -18.84
N TYR A 156 4.65 10.67 -18.32
CA TYR A 156 5.89 10.63 -19.11
C TYR A 156 6.16 9.24 -19.71
N SER A 157 5.72 8.16 -19.04
CA SER A 157 5.96 6.79 -19.52
C SER A 157 5.10 6.41 -20.72
N ARG A 158 4.13 7.26 -21.10
CA ARG A 158 3.36 7.15 -22.34
C ARG A 158 3.93 8.00 -23.48
N ASN A 159 4.94 8.84 -23.20
CA ASN A 159 5.58 9.65 -24.23
C ASN A 159 6.42 8.75 -25.16
N PRO A 160 6.18 8.76 -26.50
CA PRO A 160 6.96 7.93 -27.43
C PRO A 160 8.47 8.23 -27.42
N ALA A 161 8.87 9.48 -27.23
CA ALA A 161 10.28 9.86 -27.17
C ALA A 161 10.96 9.34 -25.89
N PHE A 162 10.24 9.27 -24.76
CA PHE A 162 10.75 8.62 -23.56
C PHE A 162 10.92 7.11 -23.78
N ALA A 163 9.91 6.45 -24.35
CA ALA A 163 9.98 5.02 -24.64
C ALA A 163 11.16 4.69 -25.58
N GLN A 164 11.34 5.47 -26.65
CA GLN A 164 12.47 5.33 -27.57
C GLN A 164 13.82 5.49 -26.85
N ALA A 165 13.96 6.52 -26.00
CA ALA A 165 15.19 6.75 -25.26
C ALA A 165 15.49 5.61 -24.26
N LEU A 166 14.47 5.09 -23.59
CA LEU A 166 14.61 3.97 -22.65
C LEU A 166 14.99 2.66 -23.36
N TYR A 167 14.41 2.37 -24.53
CA TYR A 167 14.74 1.15 -25.27
C TYR A 167 16.12 1.21 -25.94
N ALA A 168 16.57 2.40 -26.35
CA ALA A 168 17.91 2.58 -26.90
C ALA A 168 19.01 2.35 -25.85
N ASP A 169 18.78 2.77 -24.61
CA ASP A 169 19.67 2.50 -23.48
C ASP A 169 18.87 2.28 -22.17
N PRO A 170 18.54 1.03 -21.83
CA PRO A 170 17.79 0.71 -20.60
C PRO A 170 18.56 0.98 -19.30
N ARG A 171 19.87 1.23 -19.37
CA ARG A 171 20.71 1.56 -18.21
C ARG A 171 20.88 3.06 -18.04
N ARG A 172 20.39 3.86 -18.98
CA ARG A 172 20.42 5.31 -18.91
C ARG A 172 19.72 5.81 -17.65
N GLU A 173 20.35 6.75 -16.97
CA GLU A 173 19.73 7.51 -15.90
C GLU A 173 18.87 8.65 -16.47
N PHE A 174 17.67 8.81 -15.93
CA PHE A 174 16.75 9.89 -16.27
C PHE A 174 16.53 10.74 -15.02
N PRO A 175 17.12 11.95 -14.95
CA PRO A 175 16.87 12.87 -13.85
C PRO A 175 15.38 13.22 -13.77
N PRO A 176 14.81 13.43 -12.56
CA PRO A 176 13.38 13.72 -12.40
C PRO A 176 12.89 14.88 -13.27
N ARG A 177 13.68 15.96 -13.39
CA ARG A 177 13.34 17.11 -14.27
C ARG A 177 13.20 16.70 -15.73
N GLN A 178 14.07 15.84 -16.23
CA GLN A 178 13.97 15.33 -17.60
C GLN A 178 12.70 14.48 -17.80
N LEU A 179 12.30 13.68 -16.80
CA LEU A 179 11.04 12.95 -16.85
C LEU A 179 9.83 13.90 -16.91
N LEU A 180 9.88 15.01 -16.15
CA LEU A 180 8.86 16.06 -16.21
C LEU A 180 8.83 16.75 -17.59
N ASP A 181 9.96 16.97 -18.24
CA ASP A 181 9.98 17.57 -19.59
C ASP A 181 9.23 16.69 -20.61
N TYR A 182 9.39 15.36 -20.55
CA TYR A 182 8.60 14.43 -21.38
C TYR A 182 7.10 14.47 -21.06
N ALA A 183 6.74 14.63 -19.80
CA ALA A 183 5.34 14.80 -19.40
C ALA A 183 4.79 16.12 -19.95
N PHE A 184 5.40 17.25 -19.60
CA PHE A 184 4.86 18.58 -19.85
C PHE A 184 4.87 19.00 -21.33
N ALA A 185 5.54 18.23 -22.20
CA ALA A 185 5.39 18.34 -23.65
C ALA A 185 4.02 17.88 -24.19
N GLN A 186 3.18 17.27 -23.34
CA GLN A 186 1.83 16.80 -23.68
C GLN A 186 0.77 17.63 -22.93
N PRO A 187 -0.44 17.77 -23.50
CA PRO A 187 -1.54 18.45 -22.80
C PRO A 187 -1.97 17.66 -21.56
N SER A 188 -2.46 18.38 -20.54
CA SER A 188 -3.15 17.77 -19.40
C SER A 188 -4.37 16.97 -19.86
N ALA A 189 -4.63 15.83 -19.22
CA ALA A 189 -5.73 14.94 -19.58
C ALA A 189 -7.09 15.47 -19.10
N PHE A 190 -7.12 16.11 -17.93
CA PHE A 190 -8.32 16.64 -17.30
C PHE A 190 -7.97 17.70 -16.23
N VAL A 191 -8.99 18.35 -15.67
CA VAL A 191 -8.86 19.31 -14.57
C VAL A 191 -8.50 18.61 -13.26
N PRO A 192 -7.55 19.12 -12.44
CA PRO A 192 -7.19 18.49 -11.17
C PRO A 192 -8.43 18.23 -10.30
N GLY A 193 -8.62 16.97 -9.89
CA GLY A 193 -9.76 16.52 -9.10
C GLY A 193 -10.96 15.95 -9.89
N ASP A 194 -11.10 16.29 -11.18
CA ASP A 194 -12.28 15.92 -11.99
C ASP A 194 -12.20 14.50 -12.59
N GLY A 195 -11.11 13.78 -12.37
CA GLY A 195 -10.87 12.47 -12.98
C GLY A 195 -9.86 11.62 -12.24
N PHE A 196 -9.63 10.42 -12.78
CA PHE A 196 -8.63 9.48 -12.30
C PHE A 196 -7.87 8.90 -13.49
N GLU A 197 -6.54 9.01 -13.45
CA GLU A 197 -5.67 8.31 -14.39
C GLU A 197 -4.36 7.93 -13.70
N TYR A 198 -4.01 6.65 -13.74
CA TYR A 198 -2.72 6.18 -13.24
C TYR A 198 -1.56 6.88 -13.97
N CYS A 199 -0.78 7.65 -13.22
CA CYS A 199 0.26 8.51 -13.76
C CYS A 199 1.59 8.29 -13.01
N ASN A 200 2.67 7.99 -13.74
CA ASN A 200 4.01 7.89 -13.15
C ASN A 200 4.64 9.26 -12.88
N THR A 201 4.11 10.34 -13.48
CA THR A 201 4.55 11.72 -13.25
C THR A 201 4.16 12.21 -11.84
N ASN A 202 3.10 11.65 -11.25
CA ASN A 202 2.68 11.90 -9.87
C ASN A 202 3.62 11.22 -8.86
#